data_AF-A0A1E3JMA7-F1
#
_entry.id   AF-A0A1E3JMA7-F1
#
_cell.length_a   1.000
_cell.length_b   1.000
_cell.length_c   1.000
_cell.angle_alpha   90.00
_cell.angle_beta   90.00
_cell.angle_gamma   90.00
#
_symmetry.space_group_name_H-M   'P 1'
#
loop_
_entity.id
_entity.type
_entity.pdbx_description
1 polymer ?
#
loop_
_entity_poly.entity_id
_entity_poly.type
_entity_poly.pdbx_seq_one_letter_code
_entity_poly.pdbx_strand_id
1 'polypeptide(L)'
;MTAENYPLPSTLPSATPGLSFSTLSGQDLPLCVRQAQILALTGLDGIIIDCEHGHFSDDQMHNSVSAIAALGRCPIIRVRGPQPDLLKRALDTGAHALMVPMINTAEEAAEVVKFSKFPPQGLRGQGLTLPEYMKSANETILTIVQIETSEGVKNVDAIAAVPGVDYVFIGPNDLAMSLLGYTPAKGDEPVFVDAIEKVVAAARKHGQWTGRLVNDGPQAAEALKKYDK
;
A
#
# COMPACT_ATOMS: atom_id res chain seq x y z
N MET A 1 -9.31 -6.18 -36.03
CA MET A 1 -9.69 -7.28 -35.10
C MET A 1 -10.31 -6.61 -33.89
N THR A 2 -11.59 -6.88 -33.68
CA THR A 2 -12.45 -6.25 -32.67
C THR A 2 -12.03 -6.73 -31.29
N ALA A 3 -11.55 -5.81 -30.45
CA ALA A 3 -11.25 -6.08 -29.06
C ALA A 3 -12.57 -6.21 -28.29
N GLU A 4 -12.87 -7.43 -27.85
CA GLU A 4 -13.93 -7.69 -26.88
C GLU A 4 -13.54 -7.03 -25.55
N ASN A 5 -14.44 -6.19 -25.04
CA ASN A 5 -14.32 -5.49 -23.78
C ASN A 5 -14.15 -6.50 -22.64
N TYR A 6 -12.93 -6.62 -22.10
CA TYR A 6 -12.72 -7.19 -20.77
C TYR A 6 -13.14 -6.14 -19.74
N PRO A 7 -14.19 -6.38 -18.93
CA PRO A 7 -14.50 -5.47 -17.84
C PRO A 7 -13.39 -5.60 -16.79
N LEU A 8 -12.57 -4.56 -16.66
CA LEU A 8 -11.78 -4.35 -15.44
C LEU A 8 -12.79 -4.19 -14.29
N PRO A 9 -12.59 -4.82 -13.12
CA PRO A 9 -13.46 -4.60 -11.97
C PRO A 9 -13.45 -3.10 -11.64
N SER A 10 -14.58 -2.44 -11.88
CA SER A 10 -14.70 -0.99 -11.93
C SER A 10 -14.69 -0.32 -10.56
N THR A 11 -14.65 -1.08 -9.48
CA THR A 11 -14.61 -0.59 -8.11
C THR A 11 -14.26 -1.79 -7.24
N LEU A 12 -13.35 -1.64 -6.27
CA LEU A 12 -13.47 -2.48 -5.08
C LEU A 12 -14.91 -2.32 -4.59
N PRO A 13 -15.65 -3.41 -4.33
CA PRO A 13 -17.02 -3.30 -3.84
C PRO A 13 -17.04 -2.33 -2.67
N SER A 14 -18.03 -1.43 -2.66
CA SER A 14 -18.29 -0.55 -1.53
C SER A 14 -18.17 -1.36 -0.23
N ALA A 15 -17.12 -1.07 0.54
CA ALA A 15 -16.81 -1.67 1.84
C ALA A 15 -17.08 -3.18 1.91
N THR A 16 -16.26 -4.01 1.26
CA THR A 16 -16.09 -5.38 1.74
C THR A 16 -15.30 -5.31 3.06
N PRO A 17 -15.87 -5.69 4.22
CA PRO A 17 -15.08 -5.81 5.44
C PRO A 17 -14.05 -6.93 5.24
N GLY A 18 -12.78 -6.71 5.57
CA GLY A 18 -11.79 -7.78 5.64
C GLY A 18 -10.79 -7.87 4.51
N LEU A 19 -10.27 -6.74 4.02
CA LEU A 19 -9.18 -6.79 3.03
C LEU A 19 -7.93 -7.42 3.65
N SER A 20 -7.56 -8.58 3.10
CA SER A 20 -6.43 -9.37 3.54
C SER A 20 -5.31 -9.31 2.51
N PHE A 21 -4.11 -8.94 2.98
CA PHE A 21 -2.93 -8.78 2.14
C PHE A 21 -1.78 -9.65 2.66
N SER A 22 -1.02 -10.24 1.74
CA SER A 22 0.29 -10.81 2.06
C SER A 22 1.38 -9.85 1.61
N THR A 23 2.47 -9.77 2.38
CA THR A 23 3.70 -9.12 1.93
C THR A 23 4.63 -10.14 1.27
N LEU A 24 5.26 -9.72 0.19
CA LEU A 24 6.21 -10.49 -0.59
C LEU A 24 7.54 -9.71 -0.59
N SER A 25 8.44 -10.04 0.35
CA SER A 25 9.68 -9.29 0.62
C SER A 25 10.98 -9.97 0.19
N GLY A 26 10.99 -11.27 -0.12
CA GLY A 26 12.14 -11.91 -0.76
C GLY A 26 13.45 -11.91 0.03
N GLN A 27 13.36 -11.74 1.34
CA GLN A 27 14.52 -11.78 2.23
C GLN A 27 15.08 -13.20 2.39
N ASP A 28 14.23 -14.23 2.28
CA ASP A 28 14.62 -15.62 2.57
C ASP A 28 14.82 -16.50 1.31
N LEU A 29 14.28 -16.12 0.16
CA LEU A 29 14.47 -16.82 -1.12
C LEU A 29 14.45 -15.84 -2.31
N PRO A 30 15.25 -16.08 -3.37
CA PRO A 30 15.19 -15.28 -4.59
C PRO A 30 13.80 -15.37 -5.18
N LEU A 31 13.08 -14.23 -5.15
CA LEU A 31 11.68 -14.25 -5.51
C LEU A 31 11.48 -14.37 -7.01
N CYS A 32 10.61 -15.29 -7.41
CA CYS A 32 10.23 -15.48 -8.80
C CYS A 32 8.72 -15.34 -8.97
N VAL A 33 8.31 -15.06 -10.22
CA VAL A 33 6.90 -14.92 -10.62
C VAL A 33 6.01 -16.08 -10.13
N ARG A 34 6.55 -17.29 -9.95
CA ARG A 34 5.82 -18.44 -9.43
C ARG A 34 5.33 -18.24 -8.00
N GLN A 35 6.11 -17.60 -7.13
CA GLN A 35 5.66 -17.31 -5.76
C GLN A 35 4.53 -16.29 -5.74
N ALA A 36 4.61 -15.26 -6.59
CA ALA A 36 3.52 -14.31 -6.77
C ALA A 36 2.22 -15.03 -7.23
N GLN A 37 2.33 -15.98 -8.16
CA GLN A 37 1.19 -16.81 -8.59
C GLN A 37 0.65 -17.70 -7.47
N ILE A 38 1.53 -18.40 -6.73
CA ILE A 38 1.12 -19.28 -5.62
C ILE A 38 0.37 -18.47 -4.56
N LEU A 39 0.88 -17.30 -4.19
CA LEU A 39 0.20 -16.40 -3.25
C LEU A 39 -1.11 -15.87 -3.82
N ALA A 40 -1.19 -15.55 -5.11
CA ALA A 40 -2.41 -15.03 -5.72
C ALA A 40 -3.53 -16.10 -5.84
N LEU A 41 -3.16 -17.38 -5.83
CA LEU A 41 -4.09 -18.51 -5.73
C LEU A 41 -4.61 -18.74 -4.31
N THR A 42 -4.07 -18.05 -3.31
CA THR A 42 -4.67 -18.04 -1.97
C THR A 42 -5.98 -17.23 -1.97
N GLY A 43 -6.75 -17.32 -0.88
CA GLY A 43 -7.98 -16.56 -0.70
C GLY A 43 -7.79 -15.07 -0.41
N LEU A 44 -6.56 -14.55 -0.48
CA LEU A 44 -6.24 -13.15 -0.17
C LEU A 44 -6.73 -12.19 -1.26
N ASP A 45 -6.99 -10.94 -0.88
CA ASP A 45 -7.50 -9.91 -1.78
C ASP A 45 -6.40 -9.23 -2.60
N GLY A 46 -5.20 -9.14 -2.03
CA GLY A 46 -4.05 -8.56 -2.69
C GLY A 46 -2.71 -8.98 -2.11
N ILE A 47 -1.66 -8.54 -2.77
CA ILE A 47 -0.27 -8.88 -2.45
C ILE A 47 0.58 -7.61 -2.54
N ILE A 48 1.30 -7.32 -1.47
CA ILE A 48 2.29 -6.24 -1.40
C ILE A 48 3.63 -6.79 -1.88
N ILE A 49 4.08 -6.31 -3.02
CA ILE A 49 5.43 -6.51 -3.56
C ILE A 49 6.33 -5.50 -2.85
N ASP A 50 7.19 -5.97 -1.96
CA ASP A 50 8.02 -5.12 -1.14
C ASP A 50 9.38 -4.84 -1.81
N CYS A 51 9.47 -3.70 -2.49
CA CYS A 51 10.70 -3.21 -3.12
C CYS A 51 11.57 -2.38 -2.17
N GLU A 52 11.11 -2.13 -0.93
CA GLU A 52 11.86 -1.41 0.08
C GLU A 52 12.92 -2.31 0.73
N HIS A 53 12.50 -3.42 1.33
CA HIS A 53 13.41 -4.36 1.97
C HIS A 53 13.66 -5.60 1.13
N GLY A 54 12.98 -5.74 0.00
CA GLY A 54 13.13 -6.90 -0.87
C GLY A 54 14.09 -6.72 -2.04
N HIS A 55 14.65 -7.85 -2.46
CA HIS A 55 15.58 -7.94 -3.59
C HIS A 55 14.81 -8.11 -4.91
N PHE A 56 14.13 -7.05 -5.35
CA PHE A 56 13.45 -7.01 -6.65
C PHE A 56 14.27 -6.25 -7.69
N SER A 57 14.51 -6.89 -8.83
CA SER A 57 14.79 -6.18 -10.08
C SER A 57 13.50 -5.61 -10.67
N ASP A 58 13.64 -4.63 -11.58
CA ASP A 58 12.49 -4.05 -12.29
C ASP A 58 11.70 -5.12 -13.06
N ASP A 59 12.37 -6.10 -13.66
CA ASP A 59 11.72 -7.19 -14.39
C ASP A 59 10.94 -8.10 -13.45
N GLN A 60 11.48 -8.42 -12.26
CA GLN A 60 10.77 -9.22 -11.26
C GLN A 60 9.53 -8.48 -10.74
N MET A 61 9.64 -7.17 -10.51
CA MET A 61 8.53 -6.33 -10.11
C MET A 61 7.42 -6.34 -11.18
N HIS A 62 7.74 -6.03 -12.45
CA HIS A 62 6.77 -6.02 -13.56
C HIS A 62 6.09 -7.38 -13.76
N ASN A 63 6.87 -8.46 -13.76
CA ASN A 63 6.34 -9.81 -13.95
C ASN A 63 5.43 -10.23 -12.79
N SER A 64 5.75 -9.85 -11.56
CA SER A 64 4.93 -10.16 -10.38
C SER A 64 3.59 -9.43 -10.43
N VAL A 65 3.59 -8.13 -10.76
CA VAL A 65 2.35 -7.34 -10.93
C VAL A 65 1.43 -7.98 -11.96
N SER A 66 1.97 -8.30 -13.13
CA SER A 66 1.20 -8.94 -14.21
C SER A 66 0.62 -10.29 -13.79
N ALA A 67 1.40 -11.11 -13.09
CA ALA A 67 0.95 -12.43 -12.63
C ALA A 67 -0.14 -12.36 -11.56
N ILE A 68 -0.04 -11.42 -10.62
CA ILE A 68 -1.02 -11.20 -9.56
C ILE A 68 -2.33 -10.68 -10.16
N ALA A 69 -2.25 -9.65 -11.01
CA ALA A 69 -3.41 -9.06 -11.66
C ALA A 69 -4.14 -10.06 -12.57
N ALA A 70 -3.41 -10.89 -13.32
CA ALA A 70 -3.98 -11.92 -14.19
C ALA A 70 -4.79 -12.99 -13.42
N LEU A 71 -4.54 -13.14 -12.12
CA LEU A 71 -5.28 -14.05 -11.22
C LEU A 71 -6.38 -13.32 -10.42
N GLY A 72 -6.71 -12.09 -10.80
CA GLY A 72 -7.81 -11.32 -10.20
C GLY A 72 -7.51 -10.79 -8.80
N ARG A 73 -6.23 -10.69 -8.42
CA ARG A 73 -5.80 -10.14 -7.13
C ARG A 73 -5.23 -8.74 -7.29
N CYS A 74 -5.21 -7.97 -6.21
CA CYS A 74 -4.69 -6.60 -6.21
C CYS A 74 -3.15 -6.59 -6.00
N PRO A 75 -2.33 -6.26 -7.03
CA PRO A 75 -0.90 -6.02 -6.83
C PRO A 75 -0.68 -4.62 -6.24
N ILE A 76 0.00 -4.59 -5.10
CA ILE A 76 0.43 -3.37 -4.41
C ILE A 76 1.95 -3.33 -4.47
N ILE A 77 2.55 -2.19 -4.77
CA ILE A 77 4.01 -2.03 -4.68
C ILE A 77 4.34 -1.14 -3.50
N ARG A 78 5.17 -1.64 -2.58
CA ARG A 78 5.83 -0.81 -1.56
C ARG A 78 7.18 -0.34 -2.10
N VAL A 79 7.32 0.97 -2.30
CA VAL A 79 8.55 1.59 -2.83
C VAL A 79 9.53 1.94 -1.72
N ARG A 80 10.74 2.38 -2.10
CA ARG A 80 11.81 2.78 -1.17
C ARG A 80 11.66 4.19 -0.59
N GLY A 81 10.70 4.98 -1.10
CA GLY A 81 10.52 6.38 -0.68
C GLY A 81 9.67 7.19 -1.67
N PRO A 82 9.43 8.47 -1.39
CA PRO A 82 8.48 9.32 -2.11
C PRO A 82 9.04 9.92 -3.42
N GLN A 83 10.22 9.49 -3.88
CA GLN A 83 10.88 10.09 -5.04
C GLN A 83 10.07 9.87 -6.33
N PRO A 84 9.85 10.91 -7.18
CA PRO A 84 8.94 10.82 -8.33
C PRO A 84 9.28 9.71 -9.33
N ASP A 85 10.57 9.43 -9.52
CA ASP A 85 11.04 8.39 -10.42
C ASP A 85 10.67 6.99 -9.92
N LEU A 86 10.77 6.75 -8.61
CA LEU A 86 10.35 5.48 -7.98
C LEU A 86 8.84 5.28 -8.06
N LEU A 87 8.06 6.32 -7.72
CA LEU A 87 6.60 6.25 -7.75
C LEU A 87 6.10 5.98 -9.17
N LYS A 88 6.60 6.74 -10.15
CA LYS A 88 6.26 6.54 -11.56
C LYS A 88 6.65 5.15 -12.04
N ARG A 89 7.87 4.70 -11.74
CA ARG A 89 8.38 3.38 -12.17
C ARG A 89 7.51 2.24 -11.62
N ALA A 90 7.10 2.33 -10.35
CA ALA A 90 6.19 1.37 -9.74
C ALA A 90 4.81 1.39 -10.41
N LEU A 91 4.22 2.56 -10.61
CA LEU A 91 2.88 2.67 -11.19
C LEU A 91 2.82 2.30 -12.68
N ASP A 92 3.92 2.45 -13.42
CA ASP A 92 4.01 2.08 -14.84
C ASP A 92 3.99 0.55 -15.04
N THR A 93 4.18 -0.24 -13.98
CA THR A 93 3.99 -1.70 -14.01
C THR A 93 2.53 -2.13 -14.18
N GLY A 94 1.58 -1.23 -13.91
CA GLY A 94 0.16 -1.56 -13.79
C GLY A 94 -0.31 -1.90 -12.38
N ALA A 95 0.48 -1.58 -11.35
CA ALA A 95 0.08 -1.76 -9.95
C ALA A 95 -1.24 -1.03 -9.64
N HIS A 96 -2.08 -1.64 -8.80
CA HIS A 96 -3.38 -1.08 -8.41
C HIS A 96 -3.27 -0.15 -7.20
N ALA A 97 -2.21 -0.29 -6.40
CA ALA A 97 -1.92 0.60 -5.30
C ALA A 97 -0.41 0.79 -5.12
N LEU A 98 -0.06 1.96 -4.59
CA LEU A 98 1.30 2.34 -4.25
C LEU A 98 1.40 2.59 -2.76
N MET A 99 2.33 1.92 -2.09
CA MET A 99 2.63 2.11 -0.67
C MET A 99 3.97 2.80 -0.50
N VAL A 100 3.99 3.90 0.27
CA VAL A 100 5.19 4.68 0.55
C VAL A 100 5.54 4.62 2.04
N PRO A 101 6.72 4.12 2.41
CA PRO A 101 7.19 4.02 3.79
C PRO A 101 7.56 5.40 4.36
N MET A 102 7.72 5.45 5.68
CA MET A 102 8.35 6.55 6.42
C MET A 102 7.74 7.94 6.17
N ILE A 103 6.42 8.04 6.00
CA ILE A 103 5.73 9.33 5.84
C ILE A 103 5.54 9.99 7.21
N ASN A 104 6.11 11.19 7.35
CA ASN A 104 6.16 11.94 8.61
C ASN A 104 5.32 13.22 8.59
N THR A 105 5.04 13.78 7.40
CA THR A 105 4.34 15.07 7.27
C THR A 105 3.23 15.04 6.22
N ALA A 106 2.30 15.98 6.32
CA ALA A 106 1.20 16.11 5.34
C ALA A 106 1.73 16.57 3.98
N GLU A 107 2.82 17.33 3.98
CA GLU A 107 3.53 17.78 2.79
C GLU A 107 4.11 16.59 2.02
N GLU A 108 4.81 15.68 2.70
CA GLU A 108 5.33 14.44 2.10
C GLU A 108 4.18 13.58 1.53
N ALA A 109 3.08 13.42 2.27
CA ALA A 109 1.92 12.68 1.78
C ALA A 109 1.30 13.34 0.53
N ALA A 110 1.21 14.67 0.50
CA ALA A 110 0.72 15.43 -0.65
C ALA A 110 1.66 15.29 -1.86
N GLU A 111 2.97 15.23 -1.65
CA GLU A 111 3.93 14.93 -2.72
C GLU A 111 3.72 13.54 -3.30
N VAL A 112 3.50 12.52 -2.46
CA VAL A 112 3.19 11.15 -2.93
C VAL A 112 1.95 11.15 -3.83
N VAL A 113 0.86 11.78 -3.40
CA VAL A 113 -0.38 11.88 -4.21
C VAL A 113 -0.09 12.61 -5.53
N LYS A 114 0.57 13.77 -5.44
CA LYS A 114 0.92 14.61 -6.59
C LYS A 114 1.71 13.84 -7.63
N PHE A 115 2.67 13.00 -7.26
CA PHE A 115 3.45 12.23 -8.22
C PHE A 115 2.80 10.90 -8.65
N SER A 116 1.73 10.49 -7.97
CA SER A 116 0.97 9.28 -8.30
C SER A 116 -0.17 9.53 -9.30
N LYS A 117 -0.70 10.75 -9.35
CA LYS A 117 -1.83 11.13 -10.23
C LYS A 117 -1.37 11.88 -11.48
N PHE A 118 -2.04 11.65 -12.60
CA PHE A 118 -1.86 12.39 -13.85
C PHE A 118 -2.47 13.80 -13.79
N PRO A 119 -2.02 14.75 -14.63
CA PRO A 119 -2.66 16.05 -14.77
C PRO A 119 -4.17 15.92 -15.09
N PRO A 120 -5.04 16.79 -14.54
CA PRO A 120 -4.74 17.98 -13.73
C PRO A 120 -4.60 17.71 -12.22
N GLN A 121 -4.80 16.47 -11.76
CA GLN A 121 -4.81 16.14 -10.32
C GLN A 121 -3.41 15.97 -9.73
N GLY A 122 -2.41 15.72 -10.57
CA GLY A 122 -1.01 15.58 -10.18
C GLY A 122 -0.05 15.86 -11.33
N LEU A 123 1.19 15.40 -11.16
CA LEU A 123 2.33 15.60 -12.06
C LEU A 123 2.95 14.28 -12.54
N ARG A 124 2.23 13.15 -12.45
CA ARG A 124 2.72 11.87 -13.00
C ARG A 124 2.99 12.03 -14.50
N GLY A 125 4.21 11.71 -14.92
CA GLY A 125 4.61 11.77 -16.32
C GLY A 125 3.89 10.71 -17.16
N GLN A 126 3.52 11.08 -18.39
CA GLN A 126 2.84 10.20 -19.34
C GLN A 126 3.84 9.30 -20.09
N GLY A 127 3.56 8.00 -20.14
CA GLY A 127 4.21 7.05 -21.05
C GLY A 127 3.39 6.83 -22.34
N LEU A 128 3.50 5.64 -22.94
CA LEU A 128 2.58 5.19 -24.00
C LEU A 128 1.22 4.80 -23.38
N THR A 129 0.43 5.78 -22.93
CA THR A 129 -0.86 5.54 -22.27
C THR A 129 -1.99 6.31 -22.92
N LEU A 130 -3.14 5.64 -23.05
CA LEU A 130 -4.36 6.21 -23.64
C LEU A 130 -5.00 7.23 -22.68
N PRO A 131 -5.66 8.29 -23.19
CA PRO A 131 -6.39 9.25 -22.35
C PRO A 131 -7.39 8.62 -21.39
N GLU A 132 -8.09 7.56 -21.82
CA GLU A 132 -9.05 6.83 -21.00
C GLU A 132 -8.37 6.18 -19.78
N TYR A 133 -7.18 5.62 -19.97
CA TYR A 133 -6.39 5.06 -18.86
C TYR A 133 -5.96 6.13 -17.87
N MET A 134 -5.53 7.32 -18.33
CA MET A 134 -5.11 8.38 -17.40
C MET A 134 -6.25 8.80 -16.48
N LYS A 135 -7.48 8.89 -17.02
CA LYS A 135 -8.67 9.17 -16.22
C LYS A 135 -8.94 8.03 -15.23
N SER A 136 -9.02 6.78 -15.69
CA SER A 136 -9.32 5.66 -14.80
C SER A 136 -8.24 5.49 -13.73
N ALA A 137 -6.96 5.61 -14.08
CA ALA A 137 -5.85 5.52 -13.16
C ALA A 137 -5.94 6.55 -12.03
N ASN A 138 -6.35 7.78 -12.34
CA ASN A 138 -6.58 8.79 -11.31
C ASN A 138 -7.71 8.43 -10.34
N GLU A 139 -8.76 7.79 -10.86
CA GLU A 139 -9.95 7.39 -10.09
C GLU A 139 -9.74 6.09 -9.28
N THR A 140 -8.89 5.17 -9.77
CA THR A 140 -8.83 3.80 -9.22
C THR A 140 -7.52 3.43 -8.54
N ILE A 141 -6.39 4.08 -8.84
CA ILE A 141 -5.11 3.76 -8.18
C ILE A 141 -5.11 4.31 -6.77
N LEU A 142 -4.90 3.42 -5.80
CA LEU A 142 -4.87 3.77 -4.39
C LEU A 142 -3.49 4.26 -3.96
N THR A 143 -3.44 5.32 -3.16
CA THR A 143 -2.24 5.81 -2.49
C THR A 143 -2.27 5.43 -1.02
N ILE A 144 -1.30 4.60 -0.62
CA ILE A 144 -1.12 4.10 0.73
C ILE A 144 0.08 4.79 1.35
N VAL A 145 -0.13 5.47 2.48
CA VAL A 145 0.95 6.08 3.27
C VAL A 145 1.19 5.22 4.50
N GLN A 146 2.45 4.88 4.75
CA GLN A 146 2.83 4.05 5.87
C GLN A 146 3.39 4.92 7.00
N ILE A 147 2.73 4.84 8.16
CA ILE A 147 3.08 5.53 9.41
C ILE A 147 3.85 4.57 10.30
N GLU A 148 5.12 4.88 10.51
CA GLU A 148 6.02 4.00 11.26
C GLU A 148 7.10 4.74 12.04
N THR A 149 6.87 6.01 12.35
CA THR A 149 7.75 6.83 13.17
C THR A 149 6.95 7.58 14.23
N SER A 150 7.62 8.01 15.29
CA SER A 150 7.04 8.90 16.30
C SER A 150 6.54 10.22 15.71
N GLU A 151 7.22 10.77 14.70
CA GLU A 151 6.81 11.98 14.00
C GLU A 151 5.56 11.77 13.14
N GLY A 152 5.51 10.68 12.36
CA GLY A 152 4.32 10.31 11.60
C GLY A 152 3.10 10.14 12.50
N VAL A 153 3.25 9.49 13.66
CA VAL A 153 2.17 9.38 14.67
C VAL A 153 1.77 10.74 15.23
N LYS A 154 2.71 11.67 15.43
CA LYS A 154 2.39 13.03 15.88
C LYS A 154 1.50 13.75 14.86
N ASN A 155 1.83 13.62 13.57
CA ASN A 155 1.22 14.35 12.46
C ASN A 155 0.10 13.60 11.73
N VAL A 156 -0.23 12.37 12.16
CA VAL A 156 -1.14 11.45 11.43
C VAL A 156 -2.51 12.04 11.09
N ASP A 157 -3.06 12.93 11.92
CA ASP A 157 -4.34 13.59 11.64
C ASP A 157 -4.26 14.49 10.39
N ALA A 158 -3.15 15.22 10.22
CA ALA A 158 -2.93 16.05 9.05
C ALA A 158 -2.59 15.21 7.81
N ILE A 159 -1.80 14.15 7.98
CA ILE A 159 -1.45 13.20 6.91
C ILE A 159 -2.71 12.52 6.34
N ALA A 160 -3.56 11.98 7.20
CA ALA A 160 -4.79 11.29 6.80
C ALA A 160 -5.83 12.23 6.14
N ALA A 161 -5.74 13.54 6.41
CA ALA A 161 -6.61 14.56 5.83
C ALA A 161 -6.21 14.95 4.39
N VAL A 162 -5.03 14.54 3.91
CA VAL A 162 -4.54 14.93 2.58
C VAL A 162 -5.44 14.32 1.49
N PRO A 163 -6.01 15.14 0.59
CA PRO A 163 -6.82 14.62 -0.51
C PRO A 163 -6.01 13.67 -1.39
N GLY A 164 -6.56 12.48 -1.65
CA GLY A 164 -5.95 11.45 -2.47
C GLY A 164 -5.06 10.47 -1.71
N VAL A 165 -4.86 10.64 -0.40
CA VAL A 165 -4.48 9.52 0.47
C VAL A 165 -5.72 8.66 0.66
N ASP A 166 -5.62 7.36 0.40
CA ASP A 166 -6.76 6.42 0.47
C ASP A 166 -6.62 5.44 1.65
N TYR A 167 -5.38 5.19 2.08
CA TYR A 167 -5.07 4.18 3.08
C TYR A 167 -3.90 4.62 3.98
N VAL A 168 -4.09 4.52 5.30
CA VAL A 168 -3.04 4.76 6.31
C VAL A 168 -2.60 3.42 6.91
N PHE A 169 -1.44 2.95 6.49
CA PHE A 169 -0.88 1.67 6.90
C PHE A 169 0.08 1.84 8.08
N ILE A 170 0.12 0.87 8.99
CA ILE A 170 1.01 0.90 10.16
C ILE A 170 2.14 -0.11 9.95
N GLY A 171 3.39 0.38 9.96
CA GLY A 171 4.60 -0.44 9.98
C GLY A 171 5.03 -0.75 11.42
N PRO A 172 4.65 -1.89 12.02
CA PRO A 172 4.80 -2.11 13.45
C PRO A 172 6.27 -2.19 13.90
N ASN A 173 7.15 -2.72 13.05
CA ASN A 173 8.54 -2.96 13.43
C ASN A 173 9.34 -1.66 13.53
N ASP A 174 9.24 -0.80 12.51
CA ASP A 174 9.88 0.52 12.50
C ASP A 174 9.20 1.47 13.49
N LEU A 175 7.89 1.37 13.67
CA LEU A 175 7.18 2.13 14.70
C LEU A 175 7.68 1.78 16.11
N ALA A 176 7.85 0.48 16.40
CA ALA A 176 8.41 0.02 17.66
C ALA A 176 9.85 0.53 17.84
N MET A 177 10.68 0.43 16.80
CA MET A 177 12.04 0.96 16.84
C MET A 177 12.06 2.47 17.12
N SER A 178 11.19 3.25 16.48
CA SER A 178 11.11 4.71 16.63
C SER A 178 10.60 5.15 18.01
N LEU A 179 9.65 4.42 18.60
CA LEU A 179 9.03 4.77 19.89
C LEU A 179 9.74 4.18 21.10
N LEU A 180 10.22 2.94 20.99
CA LEU A 180 10.71 2.14 22.12
C LEU A 180 12.24 1.94 22.07
N GLY A 181 12.87 2.17 20.91
CA GLY A 181 14.30 1.92 20.70
C GLY A 181 14.66 0.44 20.53
N TYR A 182 13.66 -0.44 20.37
CA TYR A 182 13.85 -1.86 20.07
C TYR A 182 12.71 -2.41 19.22
N THR A 183 12.95 -3.56 18.59
CA THR A 183 11.96 -4.30 17.81
C THR A 183 12.25 -5.81 17.92
N PRO A 184 11.24 -6.70 17.91
CA PRO A 184 9.80 -6.42 17.85
C PRO A 184 9.25 -5.86 19.17
N ALA A 185 8.16 -5.09 19.09
CA ALA A 185 7.37 -4.73 20.27
C ALA A 185 6.73 -5.98 20.89
N LYS A 186 6.55 -5.98 22.21
CA LYS A 186 5.82 -7.02 22.95
C LYS A 186 4.32 -6.95 22.69
N GLY A 187 3.82 -5.76 22.35
CA GLY A 187 2.44 -5.51 21.96
C GLY A 187 1.55 -5.02 23.10
N ASP A 188 2.07 -4.96 24.33
CA ASP A 188 1.39 -4.44 25.53
C ASP A 188 1.97 -3.11 26.01
N GLU A 189 3.02 -2.60 25.35
CA GLU A 189 3.63 -1.33 25.72
C GLU A 189 2.65 -0.17 25.49
N PRO A 190 2.27 0.61 26.51
CA PRO A 190 1.26 1.64 26.38
C PRO A 190 1.55 2.65 25.27
N VAL A 191 2.81 3.10 25.15
CA VAL A 191 3.24 4.05 24.11
C VAL A 191 3.02 3.51 22.69
N PHE A 192 3.25 2.21 22.48
CA PHE A 192 3.07 1.57 21.18
C PHE A 192 1.59 1.33 20.87
N VAL A 193 0.82 0.86 21.85
CA VAL A 193 -0.64 0.66 21.72
C VAL A 193 -1.35 1.99 21.45
N ASP A 194 -1.04 3.03 22.22
CA ASP A 194 -1.61 4.38 22.07
C ASP A 194 -1.29 4.97 20.69
N ALA A 195 -0.06 4.74 20.18
CA ALA A 195 0.32 5.15 18.84
C ALA A 195 -0.53 4.47 17.75
N ILE A 196 -0.73 3.15 17.86
CA ILE A 196 -1.59 2.39 16.93
C ILE A 196 -3.03 2.92 16.99
N GLU A 197 -3.59 3.11 18.18
CA GLU A 197 -4.96 3.64 18.34
C GLU A 197 -5.10 5.04 17.75
N LYS A 198 -4.10 5.91 17.93
CA LYS A 198 -4.09 7.25 17.36
C LYS A 198 -4.11 7.21 15.83
N VAL A 199 -3.31 6.34 15.20
CA VAL A 199 -3.30 6.18 13.74
C VAL A 199 -4.65 5.70 13.23
N VAL A 200 -5.22 4.68 13.87
CA VAL A 200 -6.54 4.13 13.50
C VAL A 200 -7.64 5.17 13.64
N ALA A 201 -7.65 5.93 14.73
CA ALA A 201 -8.64 6.98 14.97
C ALA A 201 -8.54 8.10 13.92
N ALA A 202 -7.32 8.52 13.55
CA ALA A 202 -7.10 9.54 12.53
C ALA A 202 -7.55 9.07 11.14
N ALA A 203 -7.18 7.86 10.73
CA ALA A 203 -7.61 7.29 9.46
C ALA A 203 -9.15 7.25 9.36
N ARG A 204 -9.82 6.73 10.39
CA ARG A 204 -11.29 6.68 10.46
C ARG A 204 -11.95 8.05 10.41
N LYS A 205 -11.40 9.02 11.16
CA LYS A 205 -11.92 10.39 11.20
C LYS A 205 -12.00 11.01 9.80
N HIS A 206 -11.05 10.70 8.93
CA HIS A 206 -10.98 11.22 7.56
C HIS A 206 -11.54 10.25 6.51
N GLY A 207 -12.16 9.14 6.93
CA GLY A 207 -12.79 8.16 6.03
C GLY A 207 -11.80 7.27 5.28
N GLN A 208 -10.54 7.20 5.74
CA GLN A 208 -9.49 6.41 5.11
C GLN A 208 -9.48 4.98 5.61
N TRP A 209 -9.03 4.06 4.75
CA TRP A 209 -8.77 2.68 5.17
C TRP A 209 -7.51 2.64 6.06
N THR A 210 -7.44 1.64 6.94
CA THR A 210 -6.28 1.46 7.79
C THR A 210 -6.06 -0.02 8.13
N GLY A 211 -4.79 -0.37 8.36
CA GLY A 211 -4.36 -1.73 8.62
C GLY A 211 -2.91 -1.76 9.04
N ARG A 212 -2.42 -2.96 9.37
CA ARG A 212 -1.05 -3.17 9.85
C ARG A 212 -0.50 -4.48 9.34
N LEU A 213 0.83 -4.59 9.34
CA LEU A 213 1.49 -5.88 9.20
C LEU A 213 1.30 -6.75 10.46
N VAL A 214 1.16 -8.05 10.24
CA VAL A 214 1.16 -9.10 11.26
C VAL A 214 1.97 -10.29 10.73
N ASN A 215 2.49 -11.13 11.62
CA ASN A 215 3.43 -12.18 11.24
C ASN A 215 2.77 -13.54 10.96
N ASP A 216 1.52 -13.73 11.38
CA ASP A 216 0.82 -15.01 11.23
C ASP A 216 -0.71 -14.84 11.09
N GLY A 217 -1.36 -15.92 10.67
CA GLY A 217 -2.81 -15.97 10.46
C GLY A 217 -3.65 -15.70 11.72
N PRO A 218 -3.33 -16.29 12.89
CA PRO A 218 -4.03 -15.98 14.14
C PRO A 218 -4.00 -14.49 14.51
N GLN A 219 -2.84 -13.83 14.40
CA GLN A 219 -2.72 -12.40 14.63
C GLN A 219 -3.50 -11.58 13.59
N ALA A 220 -3.54 -12.03 12.34
CA ALA A 220 -4.38 -11.41 11.31
C ALA A 220 -5.86 -11.48 11.68
N ALA A 221 -6.36 -12.65 12.09
CA ALA A 221 -7.75 -12.83 12.49
C ALA A 221 -8.14 -11.93 13.69
N GLU A 222 -7.23 -11.72 14.64
CA GLU A 222 -7.46 -10.79 15.75
C GLU A 222 -7.44 -9.34 15.29
N ALA A 223 -6.46 -8.96 14.46
CA ALA A 223 -6.35 -7.61 13.92
C ALA A 223 -7.59 -7.21 13.11
N LEU A 224 -8.14 -8.10 12.28
CA LEU A 224 -9.35 -7.84 11.47
C LEU A 224 -10.52 -7.32 12.31
N LYS A 225 -10.70 -7.83 13.54
CA LYS A 225 -11.75 -7.35 14.47
C LYS A 225 -11.62 -5.86 14.81
N LYS A 226 -10.40 -5.32 14.73
CA LYS A 226 -10.09 -3.91 15.00
C LYS A 226 -10.17 -3.06 13.74
N TYR A 227 -9.70 -3.53 12.59
CA TYR A 227 -9.55 -2.72 11.38
C TYR A 227 -10.78 -2.75 10.47
N ASP A 228 -11.59 -3.82 10.47
CA ASP A 228 -12.78 -3.98 9.60
C ASP A 228 -14.08 -3.37 10.17
N LYS A 229 -13.99 -2.24 10.87
CA LYS A 229 -15.19 -1.52 11.36
C LYS A 229 -15.37 -0.20 10.66
#